data_AF-F1ZCS4-F1
#
_entry.id   AF-F1ZCS4-F1
#
_cell.length_a   1.000
_cell.length_b   1.000
_cell.length_c   1.000
_cell.angle_alpha   90.00
_cell.angle_beta   90.00
_cell.angle_gamma   90.00
#
_symmetry.space_group_name_H-M   'P 1'
#
loop_
_entity.id
_entity.type
_entity.pdbx_description
1 polymer ?
#
loop_
_entity_poly.entity_id
_entity_poly.type
_entity_poly.pdbx_seq_one_letter_code
_entity_poly.pdbx_strand_id
1 'polypeptide(L)' 'MATTSNHYRACAEKSLRDAEVSSLANVRERHLHSAKAWQTMAERAARVEQARQQQQDMTSLAPVQKTQDDQGTNS' A
#
# COMPACT_ATOMS: atom_id res chain seq x y z
N MET A 1 -5.95 -11.65 0.46
CA MET A 1 -4.75 -11.29 1.26
C MET A 1 -4.99 -9.96 1.96
N ALA A 2 -4.59 -9.81 3.23
CA ALA A 2 -4.66 -8.53 3.92
C ALA A 2 -3.50 -7.63 3.43
N THR A 3 -3.83 -6.45 2.89
CA THR A 3 -2.81 -5.50 2.45
C THR A 3 -2.24 -4.74 3.64
N THR A 4 -1.01 -4.26 3.53
CA THR A 4 -0.38 -3.41 4.55
C THR A 4 -1.23 -2.17 4.85
N SER A 5 -1.90 -1.61 3.83
CA SER A 5 -2.83 -0.49 3.99
C SER A 5 -4.04 -0.84 4.89
N ASN A 6 -4.57 -2.06 4.80
CA ASN A 6 -5.68 -2.51 5.64
C ASN A 6 -5.26 -2.68 7.10
N HIS A 7 -4.05 -3.17 7.37
CA HIS A 7 -3.51 -3.24 8.73
C HIS A 7 -3.42 -1.84 9.36
N TYR A 8 -2.86 -0.86 8.63
CA TYR A 8 -2.76 0.50 9.13
C TYR A 8 -4.13 1.18 9.33
N ARG A 9 -5.13 0.89 8.48
CA ARG A 9 -6.52 1.33 8.70
C ARG A 9 -7.09 0.77 10.00
N ALA A 10 -6.93 -0.52 10.25
CA ALA A 10 -7.40 -1.14 11.49
C ALA A 10 -6.75 -0.51 12.74
N CYS A 11 -5.45 -0.18 12.68
CA CYS A 11 -4.76 0.53 13.75
C CYS A 11 -5.27 1.96 13.95
N ALA A 12 -5.59 2.68 12.86
CA ALA A 12 -6.18 4.01 12.92
C ALA A 12 -7.57 3.96 13.59
N GLU A 13 -8.43 3.06 13.15
CA GLU A 13 -9.77 2.87 13.71
C GLU A 13 -9.73 2.47 15.19
N LYS A 14 -8.80 1.58 15.58
CA LYS A 14 -8.60 1.23 16.98
C LYS A 14 -8.22 2.47 17.79
N SER A 15 -7.27 3.26 17.30
CA SER A 15 -6.84 4.48 17.98
C SER A 15 -7.97 5.50 18.11
N LEU A 16 -8.87 5.61 17.13
CA LEU A 16 -10.06 6.45 17.22
C LEU A 16 -11.03 5.97 18.30
N ARG A 17 -11.32 4.66 18.35
CA ARG A 17 -12.16 4.08 19.42
C ARG A 17 -11.56 4.33 20.81
N ASP A 18 -10.24 4.17 20.94
CA ASP A 18 -9.54 4.43 22.21
C ASP A 18 -9.62 5.93 22.60
N ALA A 19 -9.59 6.85 21.63
CA ALA A 19 -9.76 8.28 21.86
C ALA A 19 -11.19 8.63 22.33
N GLU A 20 -12.21 7.97 21.78
CA GLU A 20 -13.62 8.18 22.14
C GLU A 20 -13.88 7.82 23.60
N VAL A 21 -13.38 6.66 24.05
CA VAL A 21 -13.58 6.16 25.42
C VAL A 21 -12.65 6.80 26.45
N SER A 22 -11.61 7.52 26.01
CA SER A 22 -10.67 8.21 26.89
C SER A 22 -11.33 9.42 27.58
N SER A 23 -11.33 9.42 28.91
CA SER A 23 -11.84 10.52 29.74
C SER A 23 -10.81 11.64 29.97
N LEU A 24 -9.51 11.33 29.84
CA LEU A 24 -8.42 12.29 29.99
C LEU A 24 -8.09 12.94 28.65
N ALA A 25 -8.13 14.28 28.59
CA ALA A 25 -7.91 15.05 27.36
C ALA A 25 -6.55 14.76 26.71
N ASN A 26 -5.47 14.74 27.49
CA ASN A 26 -4.12 14.45 27.02
C ASN A 26 -3.99 13.02 26.44
N VAL A 27 -4.71 12.04 26.98
CA VAL A 27 -4.72 10.66 26.48
C VAL A 27 -5.50 10.60 25.16
N ARG A 28 -6.68 11.23 25.11
CA ARG A 28 -7.49 11.37 23.88
C ARG A 28 -6.66 12.00 22.75
N GLU A 29 -5.96 13.10 23.01
CA GLU A 29 -5.12 13.78 22.01
C GLU A 29 -4.02 12.86 21.46
N ARG A 30 -3.34 12.10 22.33
CA ARG A 30 -2.32 11.12 21.90
C ARG A 30 -2.90 10.03 21.00
N HIS A 31 -4.09 9.53 21.31
CA HIS A 31 -4.79 8.57 20.47
C HIS A 31 -5.19 9.18 19.11
N LEU A 32 -5.68 10.42 19.08
CA LEU A 32 -5.98 11.13 17.84
C LEU A 32 -4.72 11.35 16.98
N HIS A 33 -3.60 11.73 17.57
CA HIS A 33 -2.32 11.84 16.85
C HIS A 33 -1.86 10.50 16.29
N SER A 34 -2.01 9.43 17.05
CA SER A 34 -1.69 8.07 16.60
C SER A 34 -2.58 7.67 15.42
N ALA A 35 -3.90 7.90 15.51
CA ALA A 35 -4.85 7.64 14.44
C ALA A 35 -4.46 8.36 13.14
N LYS A 36 -4.11 9.65 13.24
CA LYS A 36 -3.65 10.45 12.08
C LYS A 36 -2.38 9.89 11.44
N ALA A 37 -1.41 9.47 12.26
CA ALA A 37 -0.17 8.86 11.77
C ALA A 37 -0.45 7.53 11.05
N TRP A 38 -1.28 6.66 11.64
CA TRP A 38 -1.71 5.41 11.02
C TRP A 38 -2.45 5.63 9.70
N GLN A 39 -3.35 6.61 9.65
CA GLN A 39 -4.09 6.96 8.43
C GLN A 39 -3.14 7.42 7.31
N THR A 40 -2.17 8.28 7.63
CA THR A 40 -1.17 8.74 6.65
C THR A 40 -0.34 7.58 6.09
N MET A 41 0.05 6.62 6.93
CA MET A 41 0.75 5.41 6.50
C MET A 41 -0.13 4.50 5.66
N ALA A 42 -1.41 4.35 6.01
CA ALA A 42 -2.37 3.57 5.23
C ALA A 42 -2.52 4.11 3.80
N GLU A 43 -2.65 5.43 3.67
CA GLU A 43 -2.75 6.11 2.37
C GLU A 43 -1.49 5.93 1.54
N ARG A 44 -0.30 6.10 2.14
CA ARG A 44 0.97 5.86 1.46
C ARG A 44 1.10 4.42 0.98
N ALA A 45 0.78 3.45 1.84
CA ALA A 45 0.81 2.03 1.50
C ALA A 45 -0.17 1.68 0.38
N ALA A 46 -1.38 2.27 0.41
CA ALA A 46 -2.38 2.07 -0.64
C ALA A 46 -1.90 2.59 -2.00
N ARG A 47 -1.27 3.77 -2.05
CA ARG A 47 -0.71 4.32 -3.30
C ARG A 47 0.37 3.42 -3.89
N VAL A 48 1.29 2.92 -3.05
CA VAL A 48 2.36 2.01 -3.50
C VAL A 48 1.77 0.70 -4.01
N GLU A 49 0.78 0.15 -3.31
CA GLU A 49 0.11 -1.09 -3.74
C GLU A 49 -0.59 -0.92 -5.08
N GLN A 50 -1.32 0.17 -5.28
CA GLN A 50 -1.98 0.46 -6.55
C GLN A 50 -0.97 0.63 -7.69
N ALA A 51 0.13 1.34 -7.46
CA ALA A 51 1.18 1.50 -8.47
C ALA A 51 1.82 0.15 -8.85
N ARG A 52 2.02 -0.74 -7.87
CA ARG A 52 2.53 -2.09 -8.11
C ARG A 52 1.56 -2.92 -8.92
N GLN A 53 0.26 -2.89 -8.60
CA GLN A 53 -0.77 -3.60 -9.37
C GLN A 53 -0.80 -3.13 -10.83
N GLN A 54 -0.78 -1.81 -11.05
CA GLN A 54 -0.75 -1.23 -12.41
C GLN A 54 0.49 -1.67 -13.21
N GLN A 55 1.66 -1.75 -12.57
CA GLN A 55 2.87 -2.26 -13.23
C GLN A 55 2.76 -3.74 -13.58
N GLN A 56 2.22 -4.57 -12.68
CA GLN A 56 2.01 -5.99 -12.93
C GLN A 56 1.03 -6.22 -14.09
N ASP A 57 -0.06 -5.46 -14.13
CA ASP A 57 -1.03 -5.51 -15.21
C ASP A 57 -0.36 -5.14 -16.55
N MET A 58 0.41 -4.04 -16.59
CA MET A 58 1.13 -3.61 -17.79
C MET A 58 2.20 -4.60 -18.25
N THR A 59 2.97 -5.19 -17.33
CA THR A 59 3.96 -6.22 -17.66
C THR A 59 3.30 -7.51 -18.14
N SER A 60 2.16 -7.90 -17.58
CA SER A 60 1.43 -9.10 -18.01
C SER A 60 0.84 -8.98 -19.42
N LEU A 61 0.62 -7.75 -19.91
CA LEU A 61 0.08 -7.45 -21.23
C LEU A 61 1.14 -7.26 -22.33
N ALA A 62 2.43 -7.24 -21.99
CA ALA A 62 3.50 -7.10 -22.98
C ALA A 62 3.82 -8.48 -23.61
N PRO A 63 3.62 -8.68 -24.93
CA PRO A 63 4.04 -9.92 -25.58
C PRO A 63 5.57 -9.96 -25.63
N VAL A 64 6.15 -11.07 -25.15
CA VAL A 64 7.55 -11.44 -25.36
C VAL A 64 7.78 -11.58 -26.86
N GLN A 65 8.13 -10.50 -27.54
CA GLN A 65 8.73 -10.57 -28.87
C GLN A 65 10.14 -11.10 -28.67
N LYS A 66 10.32 -12.41 -28.87
CA LYS A 66 11.63 -12.99 -29.17
C LYS A 66 12.13 -12.31 -30.44
N THR A 67 13.08 -11.39 -30.29
CA THR A 67 13.95 -10.96 -31.37
C THR A 67 14.70 -12.19 -31.86
N GLN A 68 14.23 -12.74 -32.96
CA GLN A 68 14.90 -13.80 -33.69
C GLN A 68 15.59 -13.15 -34.88
N ASP A 69 16.60 -12.33 -34.58
CA ASP A 69 17.56 -11.88 -35.57
C ASP A 69 18.95 -12.32 -35.10
N ASP A 70 19.47 -13.30 -35.82
CA ASP A 70 20.73 -13.18 -36.56
C ASP A 70 21.79 -14.26 -36.28
N GLN A 71 22.43 -14.66 -37.40
CA GLN A 71 23.70 -15.39 -37.54
C GLN A 71 23.66 -16.92 -37.53
N GLY A 72 23.28 -17.48 -38.69
CA GLY A 72 23.71 -18.79 -39.18
C GLY A 72 24.37 -18.63 -40.55
N THR A 73 25.67 -18.34 -40.53
CA THR A 73 26.55 -18.25 -41.69
C THR A 73 26.68 -19.57 -42.45
N ASN A 74 26.98 -19.43 -43.75
CA ASN A 74 27.71 -20.35 -44.62
C ASN A 74 26.93 -21.48 -45.32
N SER A 75 26.78 -21.35 -46.65
CA SER A 75 27.51 -22.16 -47.64
C SER A 75 27.19 -21.74 -49.08
#